data_AF-A0A7W7KBV9-F1
#
_entry.id   AF-A0A7W7KBV9-F1
#
_cell.length_a   1.000
_cell.length_b   1.000
_cell.length_c   1.000
_cell.angle_alpha   90.00
_cell.angle_beta   90.00
_cell.angle_gamma   90.00
#
_symmetry.space_group_name_H-M   'P 1'
#
loop_
_entity.id
_entity.type
_entity.pdbx_description
1 polymer ?
#
loop_
_entity_poly.entity_id
_entity_poly.type
_entity_poly.pdbx_seq_one_letter_code
_entity_poly.pdbx_strand_id
1 'polypeptide(L)'
;MEPTHASDRRPRLRGSPRHLGLQWAWNHNLDNTAWSLSEHRGFLRLNALPANQIVRARNTLTQVLVGPASTYTASVMLGPDG
;
A
#
# COMPACT_ATOMS: atom_id res chain seq x y z
N MET A 1 -25.64 -20.88 16.59
CA MET A 1 -26.02 -20.01 15.47
C MET A 1 -24.72 -19.35 15.03
N GLU A 2 -24.04 -19.94 14.05
CA GLU A 2 -22.72 -19.52 13.56
C GLU A 2 -22.93 -18.94 12.16
N PRO A 3 -22.58 -17.66 11.89
CA PRO A 3 -22.59 -17.17 10.54
C PRO A 3 -21.29 -17.56 9.85
N THR A 4 -21.37 -18.64 9.08
CA THR A 4 -20.47 -18.92 7.96
C THR A 4 -20.56 -17.75 6.98
N HIS A 5 -19.47 -17.08 6.62
CA HIS A 5 -19.31 -16.48 5.29
C HIS A 5 -17.88 -16.08 4.94
N ALA A 6 -17.48 -16.60 3.77
CA ALA A 6 -16.67 -15.98 2.73
C ALA A 6 -15.17 -15.74 3.01
N SER A 7 -14.41 -16.75 2.59
CA SER A 7 -13.10 -16.68 1.94
C SER A 7 -12.63 -15.28 1.55
N ASP A 8 -11.55 -14.87 2.22
CA ASP A 8 -10.68 -13.73 1.99
C ASP A 8 -10.31 -13.57 0.50
N ARG A 9 -11.13 -12.79 -0.23
CA ARG A 9 -10.77 -12.30 -1.56
C ARG A 9 -9.93 -11.05 -1.35
N ARG A 10 -8.61 -11.23 -1.48
CA ARG A 10 -7.59 -10.17 -1.42
C ARG A 10 -8.11 -8.83 -1.99
N PRO A 11 -8.08 -7.73 -1.21
CA PRO A 11 -8.53 -6.44 -1.70
C PRO A 11 -7.56 -5.98 -2.80
N ARG A 12 -8.01 -6.04 -4.05
CA ARG A 12 -7.26 -5.45 -5.16
C ARG A 12 -7.14 -3.95 -4.90
N LEU A 13 -5.93 -3.39 -5.00
CA LEU A 13 -5.75 -1.94 -5.05
C LEU A 13 -6.60 -1.41 -6.22
N ARG A 14 -7.71 -0.73 -5.92
CA ARG A 14 -8.55 -0.10 -6.94
C ARG A 14 -7.80 1.13 -7.47
N GLY A 15 -7.22 0.98 -8.64
CA GLY A 15 -6.43 1.99 -9.34
C GLY A 15 -6.14 1.54 -10.77
N SER A 16 -5.88 2.48 -11.68
CA SER A 16 -5.32 2.13 -12.99
C SER A 16 -3.86 1.68 -12.81
N PRO A 17 -3.20 0.99 -13.76
CA PRO A 17 -1.81 0.54 -13.63
C PRO A 17 -0.79 1.64 -13.31
N ARG A 18 -1.21 2.91 -13.35
CA ARG A 18 -0.40 4.11 -13.11
C ARG A 18 -0.93 5.01 -11.99
N HIS A 19 -2.08 4.71 -11.39
CA HIS A 19 -2.70 5.61 -10.41
C HIS A 19 -3.26 4.81 -9.24
N LEU A 20 -2.91 5.23 -8.03
CA LEU A 20 -3.52 4.75 -6.80
C LEU A 20 -5.00 5.15 -6.73
N GLY A 21 -5.78 4.42 -5.93
CA GLY A 21 -7.14 4.83 -5.60
C GLY A 21 -7.15 6.15 -4.81
N LEU A 22 -8.25 6.90 -4.92
CA LEU A 22 -8.41 8.24 -4.34
C LEU A 22 -8.26 8.30 -2.81
N GLN A 23 -8.37 7.17 -2.12
CA GLN A 23 -8.16 7.08 -0.68
C GLN A 23 -6.69 7.22 -0.26
N TRP A 24 -5.77 7.07 -1.21
CA TRP A 24 -4.33 7.06 -0.94
C TRP A 24 -3.68 8.39 -1.26
N ALA A 25 -2.79 8.82 -0.37
CA ALA A 25 -1.92 9.97 -0.58
C ALA A 25 -0.47 9.61 -0.26
N TRP A 26 0.47 10.19 -1.00
CA TRP A 26 1.87 10.13 -0.62
C TRP A 26 2.15 11.17 0.45
N ASN A 27 2.82 10.76 1.53
CA ASN A 27 3.35 11.69 2.50
C ASN A 27 4.56 12.41 1.88
N HIS A 28 4.40 13.72 1.60
CA HIS A 28 5.35 14.76 1.16
C HIS A 28 6.48 14.42 0.15
N ASN A 29 7.21 13.33 0.32
CA ASN A 29 8.44 12.97 -0.39
C ASN A 29 8.23 11.81 -1.39
N LEU A 30 7.50 12.07 -2.47
CA LEU A 30 7.33 11.11 -3.56
C LEU A 30 8.61 10.98 -4.41
N ASP A 31 9.00 9.75 -4.71
CA ASP A 31 10.02 9.40 -5.70
C ASP A 31 9.47 8.35 -6.67
N ASN A 32 9.07 8.79 -7.86
CA ASN A 32 8.44 7.97 -8.88
C ASN A 32 9.33 6.87 -9.46
N THR A 33 10.62 6.85 -9.14
CA THR A 33 11.55 5.80 -9.59
C THR A 33 11.54 4.57 -8.67
N ALA A 34 10.98 4.70 -7.46
CA ALA A 34 11.09 3.69 -6.40
C ALA A 34 9.74 3.12 -5.95
N TRP A 35 8.69 3.24 -6.78
CA TRP A 35 7.42 2.53 -6.56
C TRP A 35 6.77 2.15 -7.89
N SER A 36 5.94 1.10 -7.87
CA SER A 36 5.22 0.65 -9.07
C SER A 36 3.94 -0.13 -8.74
N LEU A 37 2.92 0.05 -9.56
CA LEU A 37 1.71 -0.79 -9.60
C LEU A 37 1.68 -1.73 -10.82
N SER A 38 2.63 -1.56 -11.74
CA SER A 38 2.67 -2.32 -13.00
C SER A 38 3.80 -3.36 -13.04
N GLU A 39 4.83 -3.20 -12.21
CA GLU A 39 5.97 -4.13 -12.11
C GLU A 39 5.53 -5.52 -11.63
N HIS A 40 4.67 -5.57 -10.61
CA HIS A 40 4.02 -6.80 -10.15
C HIS A 40 2.51 -6.58 -10.02
N ARG A 41 1.73 -7.07 -10.98
CA ARG A 41 0.28 -6.85 -11.02
C ARG A 41 -0.39 -7.38 -9.74
N GLY A 42 -1.18 -6.52 -9.11
CA GLY A 42 -1.89 -6.84 -7.87
C GLY A 42 -1.17 -6.43 -6.60
N PHE A 43 0.06 -5.92 -6.72
CA PHE A 43 0.89 -5.46 -5.60
C PHE A 43 1.28 -4.00 -5.79
N LEU A 44 1.53 -3.33 -4.66
CA LEU A 44 2.34 -2.12 -4.63
C LEU A 44 3.78 -2.54 -4.38
N ARG A 45 4.65 -2.34 -5.37
CA ARG A 45 6.10 -2.50 -5.20
C ARG A 45 6.66 -1.21 -4.61
N LEU A 46 7.45 -1.31 -3.54
CA LEU A 46 8.25 -0.23 -2.99
C LEU A 46 9.71 -0.67 -3.01
N ASN A 47 10.56 0.06 -3.74
CA ASN A 47 12.00 -0.15 -3.68
C ASN A 47 12.54 0.66 -2.50
N ALA A 48 13.25 -0.01 -1.59
CA ALA A 48 13.75 0.62 -0.38
C ALA A 48 14.74 1.75 -0.72
N LEU A 49 14.50 2.93 -0.13
CA LEU A 49 15.38 4.08 -0.23
C LEU A 49 15.96 4.42 1.15
N PRO A 50 17.21 4.90 1.22
CA PRO A 50 17.82 5.27 2.49
C PRO A 50 17.09 6.46 3.10
N ALA A 51 16.80 6.37 4.40
CA ALA A 51 16.29 7.47 5.20
C ALA A 51 16.88 7.41 6.60
N ASN A 52 17.29 8.54 7.13
CA ASN A 52 17.86 8.63 8.48
C ASN A 52 16.79 8.81 9.57
N GLN A 53 15.55 9.12 9.19
CA GLN A 53 14.39 9.30 10.07
C GLN A 53 13.10 8.96 9.32
N ILE A 54 12.09 8.46 10.03
CA ILE A 54 10.81 8.06 9.43
C ILE A 54 10.09 9.22 8.71
N VAL A 55 10.16 10.44 9.25
CA VAL A 55 9.54 11.64 8.65
C VAL A 55 10.21 12.08 7.35
N ARG A 56 11.39 11.54 7.04
CA ARG A 56 12.13 11.80 5.80
C ARG A 56 12.06 10.62 4.82
N ALA A 57 11.42 9.52 5.20
CA ALA A 57 11.28 8.35 4.35
C ALA A 57 10.43 8.68 3.11
N ARG A 58 11.02 8.47 1.93
CA ARG A 58 10.34 8.64 0.65
C ARG A 58 9.32 7.53 0.45
N ASN A 59 8.31 7.79 -0.38
CA ASN A 59 7.27 6.82 -0.75
C ASN A 59 6.54 6.23 0.47
N THR A 60 6.29 7.06 1.48
CA THR A 60 5.41 6.70 2.59
C THR A 60 3.96 6.92 2.15
N LEU A 61 3.20 5.84 2.00
CA LEU A 61 1.81 5.88 1.57
C LEU A 61 0.86 5.99 2.77
N THR A 62 -0.11 6.90 2.71
CA THR A 62 -1.06 7.15 3.80
C THR A 62 -2.50 7.12 3.30
N GLN A 63 -3.40 6.78 4.22
CA GLN A 63 -4.85 6.90 4.04
C GLN A 63 -5.41 7.62 5.28
N VAL A 64 -6.45 8.43 5.10
CA VAL A 64 -7.15 9.08 6.21
C VAL A 64 -7.87 8.01 7.04
N LEU A 65 -7.71 8.07 8.36
CA LEU A 65 -8.42 7.18 9.29
C LEU A 65 -9.91 7.56 9.32
N VAL A 66 -10.80 6.56 9.28
CA VAL A 66 -12.25 6.78 9.24
C VAL A 66 -12.95 6.08 10.40
N GLY A 67 -13.75 6.84 11.15
CA GLY A 67 -14.66 6.34 12.20
C GLY A 67 -14.14 6.50 13.63
N PRO A 68 -14.95 6.11 14.64
CA PRO A 68 -14.53 6.12 16.04
C PRO A 68 -13.58 4.96 16.39
N ALA A 69 -13.54 3.91 15.57
CA ALA A 69 -12.62 2.79 15.67
C ALA A 69 -12.38 2.18 14.27
N SER A 70 -11.17 1.66 14.03
CA SER A 70 -10.80 1.05 12.74
C SER A 70 -9.75 -0.05 12.91
N THR A 71 -9.72 -1.00 11.98
CA THR A 71 -8.65 -2.00 11.86
C THR A 71 -8.07 -1.96 10.45
N TYR A 72 -6.74 -1.95 10.35
CA TYR A 72 -6.01 -1.96 9.08
C TYR A 72 -5.03 -3.13 9.09
N THR A 73 -4.96 -3.83 7.96
CA THR A 73 -4.06 -4.97 7.78
C THR A 73 -3.35 -4.84 6.45
N ALA A 74 -2.06 -5.16 6.43
CA ALA A 74 -1.26 -5.25 5.22
C ALA A 74 -0.48 -6.57 5.23
N SER A 75 -0.26 -7.12 4.04
CA SER A 75 0.65 -8.25 3.84
C SER A 75 1.85 -7.75 3.05
N VAL A 76 3.05 -8.09 3.53
CA VAL A 76 4.31 -7.65 2.93
C VAL A 76 5.11 -8.88 2.52
N MET A 77 5.66 -8.83 1.31
CA MET A 77 6.66 -9.79 0.84
C MET A 77 8.02 -9.08 0.82
N LEU A 78 9.06 -9.76 1.31
CA LEU A 78 10.42 -9.22 1.38
C LEU A 78 11.34 -10.05 0.50
N GLY A 79 12.22 -9.38 -0.23
CA GLY A 79 13.21 -10.02 -1.09
C GLY A 79 13.17 -9.50 -2.53
N PRO A 80 14.22 -9.77 -3.31
CA PRO A 80 14.37 -9.26 -4.69
C PRO A 80 13.27 -9.77 -5.64
N ASP A 81 12.71 -10.95 -5.36
CA ASP A 81 11.78 -11.67 -6.24
C ASP A 81 10.32 -11.62 -5.78
N GLY A 82 9.98 -10.74 -4.83
CA GLY A 82 8.62 -10.55 -4.32
C GLY A 82 7.71 -9.67 -5.18
#